data_AF-A0A1I7RQC1-F1
#
_entry.id   AF-A0A1I7RQC1-F1
#
_cell.length_a   1.000
_cell.length_b   1.000
_cell.length_c   1.000
_cell.angle_alpha   90.00
_cell.angle_beta   90.00
_cell.angle_gamma   90.00
#
_symmetry.space_group_name_H-M   'P 1'
#
loop_
_entity.id
_entity.type
_entity.pdbx_description
1 polymer ?
#
loop_
_entity_poly.entity_id
_entity_poly.type
_entity_poly.pdbx_seq_one_letter_code
_entity_poly.pdbx_strand_id
1 'polypeptide(L)'
;MLIETCFTANAVPVRSSRYVCSQPRAYTRKDQCVIADVLSCGLEDPSRVSLVLHMSADRFDAEQIRKQLQNWKGPISLGIAFPRWTKFGSPQLLRVWRELEALQTEVANSKWSLSVHFLLTRYTNCNDGDVEVIKRRLKTPSVLSGTWPRSKPRFSACKGSCVKTNAHMMHSYPVNTIRNIARENSKTDFILIGDMEHYFSDGFEKKMAKLAGETFANDPKTVLVYRIFEVEEAPIEPPLSNDDLFRMFRARTATVFHTEHDGHKIDGLAEWFAHSNETADIQLYLPYDRREWEPQFVSRRDIPLHDETFSYPQRDNTVLRWEMCRAGYKWAVVHDVFMYHPVAKVKKVNNPLEVARELSLKTYDDKLSAFLNRMDRLYPETYHKCPQVASASEIDLTIRSY
;
A
#
# COMPACT_ATOMS: atom_id res chain seq x y z
N MET A 1 -6.95 64.45 0.81
CA MET A 1 -7.55 63.82 1.99
C MET A 1 -8.33 62.60 1.47
N LEU A 2 -7.83 61.41 1.81
CA LEU A 2 -8.39 60.06 1.62
C LEU A 2 -8.74 59.59 0.18
N ILE A 3 -7.82 58.80 -0.39
CA ILE A 3 -8.12 57.78 -1.40
C ILE A 3 -8.27 56.47 -0.63
N GLU A 4 -9.48 55.90 -0.59
CA GLU A 4 -9.70 54.52 -0.13
C GLU A 4 -9.24 53.54 -1.22
N THR A 5 -8.18 52.80 -0.94
CA THR A 5 -7.79 51.62 -1.72
C THR A 5 -8.39 50.37 -1.06
N CYS A 6 -9.47 49.84 -1.64
CA CYS A 6 -9.92 48.47 -1.37
C CYS A 6 -8.90 47.48 -1.95
N PHE A 7 -8.18 46.77 -1.08
CA PHE A 7 -7.44 45.58 -1.44
C PHE A 7 -8.43 44.42 -1.66
N THR A 8 -8.71 44.08 -2.91
CA THR A 8 -9.32 42.78 -3.23
C THR A 8 -8.25 41.71 -3.10
N ALA A 9 -8.38 40.86 -2.09
CA ALA A 9 -7.58 39.65 -1.96
C ALA A 9 -7.74 38.79 -3.23
N ASN A 10 -6.61 38.44 -3.86
CA ASN A 10 -6.59 37.48 -4.95
C ASN A 10 -7.09 36.13 -4.43
N ALA A 11 -8.33 35.78 -4.76
CA ALA A 11 -8.84 34.43 -4.57
C ALA A 11 -7.98 33.47 -5.41
N VAL A 12 -7.31 32.53 -4.74
CA VAL A 12 -6.70 31.37 -5.40
C VAL A 12 -7.81 30.66 -6.17
N PRO A 13 -7.64 30.34 -7.48
CA PRO A 13 -8.69 29.68 -8.23
C PRO A 13 -8.95 28.31 -7.59
N VAL A 14 -10.14 28.13 -7.02
CA VAL A 14 -10.64 26.80 -6.68
C VAL A 14 -10.70 26.02 -7.99
N ARG A 15 -9.75 25.10 -8.21
CA ARG A 15 -9.78 24.20 -9.37
C ARG A 15 -11.12 23.46 -9.33
N SER A 16 -12.01 23.76 -10.28
CA SER A 16 -13.28 23.05 -10.43
C SER A 16 -12.96 21.57 -10.59
N SER A 17 -13.48 20.75 -9.69
CA SER A 17 -13.27 19.31 -9.72
C SER A 17 -13.92 18.74 -10.99
N ARG A 18 -13.11 18.16 -11.89
CA ARG A 18 -13.58 17.56 -13.15
C ARG A 18 -13.49 16.04 -13.04
N TYR A 19 -14.56 15.36 -13.46
CA TYR A 19 -14.52 13.92 -13.66
C TYR A 19 -13.74 13.62 -14.95
N VAL A 20 -12.60 12.93 -14.81
CA VAL A 20 -11.73 12.58 -15.94
C VAL A 20 -11.60 11.07 -16.00
N CYS A 21 -11.89 10.52 -17.18
CA CYS A 21 -11.61 9.12 -17.50
C CYS A 21 -10.38 9.04 -18.41
N SER A 22 -9.38 8.26 -18.01
CA SER A 22 -8.19 8.00 -18.80
C SER A 22 -8.36 6.72 -19.60
N GLN A 23 -7.77 6.65 -20.79
CA GLN A 23 -7.65 5.41 -21.55
C GLN A 23 -6.44 4.62 -21.06
N PRO A 24 -6.50 3.27 -21.06
CA PRO A 24 -5.34 2.46 -20.71
C PRO A 24 -4.18 2.74 -21.66
N ARG A 25 -2.98 2.91 -21.09
CA ARG A 25 -1.75 3.23 -21.82
C ARG A 25 -0.64 2.28 -21.41
N ALA A 26 0.15 1.83 -22.36
CA ALA A 26 1.25 0.91 -22.12
C ALA A 26 2.60 1.61 -22.30
N TYR A 27 3.49 1.42 -21.34
CA TYR A 27 4.85 1.93 -21.39
C TYR A 27 5.82 0.98 -20.71
N THR A 28 7.08 1.07 -21.14
CA THR A 28 8.19 0.36 -20.51
C THR A 28 8.72 1.15 -19.32
N ARG A 29 8.87 0.49 -18.17
CA ARG A 29 9.54 1.00 -16.97
C ARG A 29 10.69 0.07 -16.64
N LYS A 30 11.93 0.55 -16.82
CA LYS A 30 13.15 -0.30 -16.83
C LYS A 30 12.99 -1.41 -17.87
N ASP A 31 12.88 -2.66 -17.44
CA ASP A 31 12.73 -3.84 -18.29
C ASP A 31 11.37 -4.53 -18.09
N GLN A 32 10.34 -3.78 -17.71
CA GLN A 32 9.02 -4.31 -17.42
C GLN A 32 7.93 -3.48 -18.09
N CYS A 33 6.87 -4.17 -18.52
CA CYS A 33 5.73 -3.53 -19.15
C CYS A 33 4.70 -3.10 -18.11
N VAL A 34 4.32 -1.83 -18.16
CA VAL A 34 3.24 -1.27 -17.36
C VAL A 34 2.08 -0.95 -18.28
N ILE A 35 0.88 -1.42 -17.92
CA ILE A 35 -0.38 -0.91 -18.49
C ILE A 35 -1.03 -0.07 -17.39
N ALA A 36 -0.86 1.24 -17.45
CA ALA A 36 -1.49 2.14 -16.51
C ALA A 36 -2.92 2.46 -16.94
N ASP A 37 -3.74 2.88 -15.97
CA ASP A 37 -5.09 3.37 -16.20
C ASP A 37 -5.98 2.32 -16.91
N VAL A 38 -5.78 1.04 -16.59
CA VAL A 38 -6.60 -0.09 -17.07
C VAL A 38 -8.07 0.20 -16.80
N LEU A 39 -8.33 0.67 -15.58
CA LEU A 39 -9.55 1.34 -15.18
C LEU A 39 -9.12 2.64 -14.52
N SER A 40 -9.64 3.78 -14.96
CA SER A 40 -9.29 5.07 -14.36
C SER A 40 -10.34 6.10 -14.73
N CYS A 41 -11.32 6.28 -13.87
CA CYS A 41 -12.27 7.37 -13.90
C CYS A 41 -12.29 7.98 -12.51
N GLY A 42 -12.28 9.29 -12.38
CA GLY A 42 -12.29 9.89 -11.05
C GLY A 42 -12.34 11.40 -11.05
N LEU A 43 -12.68 11.91 -9.88
CA LEU A 43 -12.57 13.32 -9.57
C LEU A 43 -11.10 13.64 -9.30
N GLU A 44 -10.54 14.57 -10.05
CA GLU A 44 -9.21 15.09 -9.73
C GLU A 44 -9.32 16.08 -8.56
N ASP A 45 -9.20 15.53 -7.35
CA ASP A 45 -9.12 16.30 -6.11
C ASP A 45 -7.78 15.99 -5.41
N PRO A 46 -6.78 16.87 -5.56
CA PRO A 46 -5.45 16.65 -4.98
C PRO A 46 -5.46 16.60 -3.45
N SER A 47 -6.48 17.17 -2.79
CA SER A 47 -6.55 17.27 -1.32
C SER A 47 -6.96 15.96 -0.62
N ARG A 48 -7.42 14.96 -1.39
CA ARG A 48 -7.81 13.64 -0.91
C ARG A 48 -6.60 12.78 -0.57
N VAL A 49 -6.80 11.68 0.18
CA VAL A 49 -5.76 10.65 0.37
C VAL A 49 -6.06 9.46 -0.54
N SER A 50 -5.14 9.12 -1.45
CA SER A 50 -5.23 7.87 -2.21
C SER A 50 -4.71 6.70 -1.37
N LEU A 51 -5.51 5.65 -1.25
CA LEU A 51 -5.05 4.36 -0.75
C LEU A 51 -4.36 3.61 -1.89
N VAL A 52 -3.04 3.50 -1.79
CA VAL A 52 -2.19 2.76 -2.73
C VAL A 52 -2.14 1.31 -2.27
N LEU A 53 -2.76 0.44 -3.06
CA LEU A 53 -2.80 -1.00 -2.82
C LEU A 53 -2.01 -1.74 -3.89
N HIS A 54 -1.58 -2.94 -3.55
CA HIS A 54 -0.96 -3.84 -4.51
C HIS A 54 -1.36 -5.29 -4.26
N MET A 55 -1.33 -6.09 -5.33
CA MET A 55 -1.47 -7.54 -5.25
C MET A 55 -0.75 -8.23 -6.41
N SER A 56 -0.62 -9.55 -6.31
CA SER A 56 -0.21 -10.41 -7.42
C SER A 56 -1.44 -11.03 -8.07
N ALA A 57 -1.47 -11.14 -9.40
CA ALA A 57 -2.63 -11.60 -10.15
C ALA A 57 -3.01 -13.07 -9.90
N ASP A 58 -2.11 -13.87 -9.34
CA ASP A 58 -2.35 -15.24 -8.88
C ASP A 58 -3.01 -15.32 -7.49
N ARG A 59 -3.03 -14.19 -6.77
CA ARG A 59 -3.77 -13.94 -5.51
C ARG A 59 -5.01 -13.08 -5.72
N PHE A 60 -5.37 -12.78 -6.97
CA PHE A 60 -6.50 -11.92 -7.28
C PHE A 60 -7.80 -12.49 -6.71
N ASP A 61 -8.48 -11.67 -5.92
CA ASP A 61 -9.81 -11.93 -5.37
C ASP A 61 -10.64 -10.66 -5.47
N ALA A 62 -11.68 -10.69 -6.31
CA ALA A 62 -12.58 -9.56 -6.50
C ALA A 62 -13.36 -9.22 -5.23
N GLU A 63 -13.64 -10.18 -4.36
CA GLU A 63 -14.33 -9.93 -3.08
C GLU A 63 -13.45 -9.12 -2.14
N GLN A 64 -12.15 -9.41 -2.08
CA GLN A 64 -11.22 -8.61 -1.27
C GLN A 64 -11.18 -7.15 -1.76
N ILE A 65 -11.21 -6.91 -3.07
CA ILE A 65 -11.27 -5.56 -3.64
C ILE A 65 -12.60 -4.89 -3.33
N ARG A 66 -13.72 -5.62 -3.40
CA ARG A 66 -15.05 -5.14 -3.02
C ARG A 66 -15.05 -4.64 -1.57
N LYS A 67 -14.49 -5.41 -0.64
CA LYS A 67 -14.36 -5.02 0.77
C LYS A 67 -13.53 -3.75 0.94
N GLN A 68 -12.42 -3.62 0.20
CA GLN A 68 -11.59 -2.40 0.21
C GLN A 68 -12.37 -1.17 -0.29
N LEU A 69 -13.13 -1.30 -1.39
CA LEU A 69 -13.97 -0.22 -1.91
C LEU A 69 -15.12 0.17 -0.96
N GLN A 70 -15.60 -0.76 -0.16
CA GLN A 70 -16.64 -0.51 0.84
C GLN A 70 -16.08 0.17 2.09
N ASN A 71 -14.88 -0.22 2.55
CA ASN A 71 -14.24 0.34 3.74
C ASN A 71 -13.58 1.70 3.47
N TRP A 72 -12.80 1.84 2.39
CA TRP A 72 -12.11 3.09 2.07
C TRP A 72 -13.00 4.04 1.26
N LYS A 73 -13.37 5.17 1.86
CA LYS A 73 -14.24 6.17 1.23
C LYS A 73 -13.53 7.15 0.30
N GLY A 74 -12.23 6.99 0.05
CA GLY A 74 -11.46 7.81 -0.88
C GLY A 74 -10.97 7.10 -2.13
N PRO A 75 -10.12 7.77 -2.93
CA PRO A 75 -9.51 7.17 -4.09
C PRO A 75 -8.63 5.97 -3.72
N ILE A 76 -8.63 4.95 -4.56
CA ILE A 76 -7.78 3.76 -4.50
C ILE A 76 -6.97 3.70 -5.79
N SER A 77 -5.65 3.54 -5.65
CA SER A 77 -4.77 3.18 -6.75
C SER A 77 -4.26 1.77 -6.53
N LEU A 78 -4.73 0.84 -7.38
CA LEU A 78 -4.43 -0.59 -7.25
C LEU A 78 -3.43 -1.03 -8.32
N GLY A 79 -2.27 -1.49 -7.87
CA GLY A 79 -1.30 -2.17 -8.72
C GLY A 79 -1.48 -3.68 -8.71
N ILE A 80 -1.60 -4.31 -9.89
CA ILE A 80 -1.65 -5.77 -10.03
C ILE A 80 -0.44 -6.25 -10.84
N ALA A 81 0.46 -6.99 -10.18
CA ALA A 81 1.59 -7.60 -10.87
C ALA A 81 1.21 -8.99 -11.39
N PHE A 82 1.43 -9.22 -12.67
CA PHE A 82 1.22 -10.51 -13.29
C PHE A 82 2.49 -11.37 -13.21
N PRO A 83 2.34 -12.67 -12.90
CA PRO A 83 3.48 -13.58 -12.93
C PRO A 83 4.15 -13.63 -14.29
N ARG A 84 5.46 -13.92 -14.31
CA ARG A 84 6.32 -13.85 -15.51
C ARG A 84 5.86 -14.72 -16.69
N TRP A 85 5.05 -15.76 -16.47
CA TRP A 85 4.50 -16.58 -17.56
C TRP A 85 3.28 -15.97 -18.25
N THR A 86 2.66 -14.94 -17.67
CA THR A 86 1.44 -14.30 -18.20
C THR A 86 1.71 -13.69 -19.57
N LYS A 87 0.85 -14.00 -20.55
CA LYS A 87 0.88 -13.42 -21.89
C LYS A 87 -0.22 -12.36 -22.05
N PHE A 88 0.00 -11.41 -22.96
CA PHE A 88 -1.08 -10.53 -23.43
C PHE A 88 -2.28 -11.35 -23.93
N GLY A 89 -3.47 -10.98 -23.49
CA GLY A 89 -4.70 -11.69 -23.82
C GLY A 89 -4.80 -13.12 -23.25
N SER A 90 -3.98 -13.49 -22.27
CA SER A 90 -4.13 -14.78 -21.58
C SER A 90 -5.43 -14.83 -20.74
N PRO A 91 -6.02 -16.02 -20.51
CA PRO A 91 -7.26 -16.12 -19.76
C PRO A 91 -7.22 -15.52 -18.36
N GLN A 92 -6.09 -15.63 -17.64
CA GLN A 92 -5.94 -15.02 -16.31
C GLN A 92 -6.06 -13.48 -16.39
N LEU A 93 -5.34 -12.84 -17.31
CA LEU A 93 -5.37 -11.39 -17.48
C LEU A 93 -6.77 -10.90 -17.88
N LEU A 94 -7.39 -11.57 -18.86
CA LEU A 94 -8.73 -11.20 -19.32
C LEU A 94 -9.78 -11.37 -18.22
N ARG A 95 -9.69 -12.44 -17.42
CA ARG A 95 -10.57 -12.64 -16.26
C ARG A 95 -10.41 -11.53 -15.23
N VAL A 96 -9.18 -11.23 -14.82
CA VAL A 96 -8.89 -10.14 -13.87
C VAL A 96 -9.46 -8.82 -14.37
N TRP A 97 -9.23 -8.48 -15.64
CA TRP A 97 -9.80 -7.28 -16.25
C TRP A 97 -11.34 -7.25 -16.16
N ARG A 98 -12.00 -8.34 -16.53
CA ARG A 98 -13.48 -8.43 -16.50
C ARG A 98 -14.07 -8.34 -15.09
N GLU A 99 -13.46 -9.01 -14.12
CA GLU A 99 -13.92 -8.96 -12.73
C GLU A 99 -13.76 -7.54 -12.15
N LEU A 100 -12.69 -6.82 -12.52
CA LEU A 100 -12.53 -5.41 -12.14
C LEU A 100 -13.55 -4.48 -12.82
N GLU A 101 -13.88 -4.70 -14.10
CA GLU A 101 -14.95 -3.97 -14.79
C GLU A 101 -16.32 -4.20 -14.11
N ALA A 102 -16.59 -5.45 -13.70
CA ALA A 102 -17.82 -5.78 -12.97
C ALA A 102 -17.90 -5.02 -11.64
N LEU A 103 -16.80 -4.97 -10.88
CA LEU A 103 -16.74 -4.20 -9.63
C LEU A 103 -17.10 -2.72 -9.81
N GLN A 104 -16.65 -2.08 -10.91
CA GLN A 104 -16.99 -0.68 -11.22
C GLN A 104 -18.50 -0.44 -11.42
N THR A 105 -19.25 -1.49 -11.74
CA THR A 105 -20.71 -1.43 -11.92
C THR A 105 -21.48 -1.89 -10.68
N GLU A 106 -20.95 -2.84 -9.93
CA GLU A 106 -21.62 -3.46 -8.77
C GLU A 106 -21.46 -2.65 -7.48
N VAL A 107 -20.33 -1.96 -7.31
CA VAL A 107 -20.03 -1.21 -6.08
C VAL A 107 -20.28 0.28 -6.31
N ALA A 108 -21.16 0.87 -5.51
CA ALA A 108 -21.49 2.29 -5.60
C ALA A 108 -20.22 3.17 -5.55
N ASN A 109 -20.15 4.17 -6.43
CA ASN A 109 -19.05 5.13 -6.57
C ASN A 109 -17.67 4.54 -6.94
N SER A 110 -17.51 3.21 -7.02
CA SER A 110 -16.22 2.56 -7.34
C SER A 110 -15.66 2.95 -8.71
N LYS A 111 -16.53 3.23 -9.68
CA LYS A 111 -16.14 3.81 -10.97
C LYS A 111 -15.30 5.09 -10.82
N TRP A 112 -15.54 5.88 -9.78
CA TRP A 112 -14.90 7.17 -9.56
C TRP A 112 -13.78 7.13 -8.53
N SER A 113 -13.67 6.05 -7.75
CA SER A 113 -12.66 5.90 -6.71
C SER A 113 -11.59 4.87 -7.07
N LEU A 114 -11.83 3.92 -7.99
CA LEU A 114 -10.86 2.88 -8.32
C LEU A 114 -10.07 3.21 -9.59
N SER A 115 -8.74 3.28 -9.43
CA SER A 115 -7.77 3.26 -10.53
C SER A 115 -6.94 1.96 -10.48
N VAL A 116 -6.70 1.35 -11.64
CA VAL A 116 -5.98 0.06 -11.73
C VAL A 116 -4.84 0.11 -12.73
N HIS A 117 -3.70 -0.44 -12.34
CA HIS A 117 -2.47 -0.47 -13.11
C HIS A 117 -1.91 -1.90 -13.14
N PHE A 118 -1.60 -2.42 -14.32
CA PHE A 118 -1.03 -3.76 -14.48
C PHE A 118 0.48 -3.69 -14.71
N LEU A 119 1.20 -4.62 -14.10
CA LEU A 119 2.63 -4.85 -14.35
C LEU A 119 2.82 -6.23 -14.95
N LEU A 120 3.31 -6.32 -16.18
CA LEU A 120 3.69 -7.57 -16.83
C LEU A 120 5.22 -7.70 -16.86
N THR A 121 5.74 -8.54 -15.97
CA THR A 121 7.18 -8.75 -15.74
C THR A 121 7.91 -9.53 -16.83
N ARG A 122 7.15 -10.07 -17.80
CA ARG A 122 7.69 -10.84 -18.94
C ARG A 122 8.26 -9.94 -20.04
N TYR A 123 7.65 -8.78 -20.24
CA TYR A 123 7.79 -7.98 -21.44
C TYR A 123 8.65 -6.76 -21.15
N THR A 124 9.67 -6.55 -21.97
CA THR A 124 10.62 -5.42 -21.83
C THR A 124 10.26 -4.25 -22.73
N ASN A 125 9.53 -4.47 -23.82
CA ASN A 125 9.14 -3.45 -24.80
C ASN A 125 7.66 -3.57 -25.13
N CYS A 126 6.80 -2.86 -24.40
CA CYS A 126 5.37 -2.82 -24.72
C CYS A 126 4.91 -1.41 -25.09
N ASN A 127 3.83 -1.35 -25.84
CA ASN A 127 3.23 -0.11 -26.32
C ASN A 127 1.71 -0.23 -26.39
N ASP A 128 1.02 0.85 -26.73
CA ASP A 128 -0.44 0.89 -26.77
C ASP A 128 -1.05 -0.15 -27.73
N GLY A 129 -0.31 -0.62 -28.74
CA GLY A 129 -0.74 -1.73 -29.59
C GLY A 129 -0.96 -3.04 -28.81
N ASP A 130 -0.20 -3.30 -27.75
CA ASP A 130 -0.39 -4.46 -26.87
C ASP A 130 -1.68 -4.37 -26.06
N VAL A 131 -2.08 -3.15 -25.67
CA VAL A 131 -3.37 -2.87 -25.04
C VAL A 131 -4.50 -3.20 -26.02
N GLU A 132 -4.35 -2.84 -27.29
CA GLU A 132 -5.36 -3.14 -28.32
C GLU A 132 -5.50 -4.64 -28.59
N VAL A 133 -4.42 -5.43 -28.45
CA VAL A 133 -4.49 -6.91 -28.48
C VAL A 133 -5.36 -7.45 -27.33
N ILE A 134 -5.19 -6.93 -26.12
CA ILE A 134 -6.03 -7.29 -24.96
C ILE A 134 -7.48 -6.91 -25.22
N LYS A 135 -7.75 -5.65 -25.60
CA LYS A 135 -9.11 -5.16 -25.89
C LYS A 135 -9.83 -5.98 -26.96
N ARG A 136 -9.12 -6.39 -28.01
CA ARG A 136 -9.67 -7.27 -29.06
C ARG A 136 -10.06 -8.64 -28.49
N ARG A 137 -9.20 -9.22 -27.66
CA ARG A 137 -9.48 -10.51 -26.99
C ARG A 137 -10.65 -10.41 -26.02
N LEU A 138 -10.79 -9.31 -25.29
CA LEU A 138 -11.91 -9.05 -24.38
C LEU A 138 -13.27 -9.09 -25.11
N LYS A 139 -13.31 -8.77 -26.41
CA LYS A 139 -14.54 -8.78 -27.22
C LYS A 139 -14.90 -10.16 -27.80
N THR A 140 -14.11 -11.20 -27.56
CA THR A 140 -14.39 -12.53 -28.13
C THR A 140 -15.54 -13.23 -27.40
N PRO A 141 -16.39 -14.01 -28.10
CA PRO A 141 -17.59 -14.64 -27.51
C PRO A 141 -17.30 -15.51 -26.28
N SER A 142 -16.19 -16.25 -26.27
CA SER A 142 -15.79 -17.12 -25.14
C SER A 142 -15.42 -16.35 -23.87
N VAL A 143 -15.00 -15.09 -24.01
CA VAL A 143 -14.71 -14.18 -22.90
C VAL A 143 -16.00 -13.54 -22.42
N LEU A 144 -16.88 -13.14 -23.35
CA LEU A 144 -18.17 -12.52 -23.05
C LEU A 144 -19.15 -13.48 -22.37
N SER A 145 -19.08 -14.78 -22.66
CA SER A 145 -19.90 -15.81 -22.02
C SER A 145 -19.55 -16.06 -20.55
N GLY A 146 -18.49 -15.43 -20.01
CA GLY A 146 -18.09 -15.57 -18.60
C GLY A 146 -17.58 -16.96 -18.22
N THR A 147 -17.43 -17.87 -19.17
CA THR A 147 -16.95 -19.24 -18.97
C THR A 147 -15.42 -19.23 -18.85
N TRP A 148 -14.93 -18.83 -17.69
CA TRP A 148 -13.53 -18.91 -17.34
C TRP A 148 -13.26 -20.21 -16.60
N PRO A 149 -12.20 -20.96 -16.94
CA PRO A 149 -11.69 -21.96 -16.02
C PRO A 149 -11.39 -21.23 -14.71
N ARG A 150 -12.12 -21.54 -13.63
CA ARG A 150 -11.75 -21.08 -12.29
C ARG A 150 -10.32 -21.57 -12.09
N SER A 151 -9.35 -20.65 -12.11
CA SER A 151 -8.03 -21.00 -11.63
C SER A 151 -8.23 -21.25 -10.15
N LYS A 152 -8.16 -22.51 -9.72
CA LYS A 152 -8.05 -22.81 -8.29
C LYS A 152 -6.95 -21.89 -7.73
N PRO A 153 -7.17 -21.22 -6.58
CA PRO A 153 -6.10 -20.52 -5.89
C PRO A 153 -4.93 -21.50 -5.80
N ARG A 154 -3.77 -21.16 -6.40
CA ARG A 154 -2.61 -22.07 -6.40
C ARG A 154 -2.01 -22.28 -4.99
N PHE A 155 -2.62 -21.65 -3.98
CA PHE A 155 -2.12 -21.55 -2.63
C PHE A 155 -3.03 -22.24 -1.62
N SER A 156 -3.62 -23.39 -1.97
CA SER A 156 -4.06 -24.33 -0.94
C SER A 156 -2.86 -24.76 -0.10
N ALA A 157 -3.06 -25.01 1.20
CA ALA A 157 -2.07 -25.67 2.06
C ALA A 157 -1.46 -26.86 1.32
N CYS A 158 -0.17 -26.80 1.00
CA CYS A 158 0.48 -27.80 0.17
C CYS A 158 1.77 -28.28 0.81
N LYS A 159 2.07 -29.57 0.65
CA LYS A 159 3.28 -30.24 1.16
C LYS A 159 4.21 -30.57 -0.02
N GLY A 160 5.51 -30.67 0.25
CA GLY A 160 6.50 -31.10 -0.75
C GLY A 160 6.83 -30.03 -1.79
N SER A 161 6.87 -30.40 -3.07
CA SER A 161 7.40 -29.57 -4.17
C SER A 161 6.70 -28.22 -4.35
N CYS A 162 5.40 -28.13 -4.04
CA CYS A 162 4.63 -26.89 -4.16
C CYS A 162 5.08 -25.80 -3.17
N VAL A 163 5.65 -26.15 -2.01
CA VAL A 163 6.18 -25.15 -1.05
C VAL A 163 7.30 -24.35 -1.70
N LYS A 164 8.25 -25.02 -2.37
CA LYS A 164 9.36 -24.38 -3.10
C LYS A 164 8.83 -23.52 -4.25
N THR A 165 7.90 -24.05 -5.04
CA THR A 165 7.26 -23.29 -6.13
C THR A 165 6.60 -22.01 -5.62
N ASN A 166 5.83 -22.11 -4.53
CA ASN A 166 5.15 -20.97 -3.92
C ASN A 166 6.15 -19.96 -3.35
N ALA A 167 7.23 -20.41 -2.73
CA ALA A 167 8.30 -19.55 -2.22
C ALA A 167 9.00 -18.78 -3.36
N HIS A 168 9.32 -19.46 -4.47
CA HIS A 168 9.88 -18.81 -5.65
C HIS A 168 8.92 -17.79 -6.28
N MET A 169 7.62 -18.10 -6.33
CA MET A 169 6.61 -17.14 -6.82
C MET A 169 6.52 -15.91 -5.91
N MET A 170 6.51 -16.09 -4.58
CA MET A 170 6.55 -15.00 -3.62
C MET A 170 7.82 -14.14 -3.76
N HIS A 171 8.98 -14.77 -3.80
CA HIS A 171 10.26 -14.06 -3.92
C HIS A 171 10.38 -13.30 -5.26
N SER A 172 9.76 -13.81 -6.32
CA SER A 172 9.76 -13.17 -7.65
C SER A 172 8.69 -12.09 -7.79
N TYR A 173 7.84 -11.86 -6.78
CA TYR A 173 6.82 -10.82 -6.79
C TYR A 173 7.50 -9.44 -6.68
N PRO A 174 7.37 -8.56 -7.69
CA PRO A 174 8.06 -7.27 -7.72
C PRO A 174 7.33 -6.23 -6.85
N VAL A 175 7.22 -6.48 -5.55
CA VAL A 175 6.37 -5.74 -4.61
C VAL A 175 6.62 -4.22 -4.64
N ASN A 176 7.88 -3.80 -4.59
CA ASN A 176 8.23 -2.38 -4.55
C ASN A 176 8.02 -1.69 -5.90
N THR A 177 8.25 -2.40 -7.00
CA THR A 177 7.94 -1.88 -8.34
C THR A 177 6.44 -1.64 -8.48
N ILE A 178 5.59 -2.59 -8.07
CA ILE A 178 4.14 -2.43 -8.22
C ILE A 178 3.55 -1.41 -7.24
N ARG A 179 4.11 -1.28 -6.02
CA ARG A 179 3.82 -0.16 -5.10
C ARG A 179 4.13 1.19 -5.74
N ASN A 180 5.33 1.33 -6.33
CA ASN A 180 5.75 2.56 -6.99
C ASN A 180 4.86 2.87 -8.20
N ILE A 181 4.52 1.89 -9.04
CA ILE A 181 3.61 2.09 -10.18
C ILE A 181 2.23 2.57 -9.71
N ALA A 182 1.63 1.91 -8.72
CA ALA A 182 0.34 2.32 -8.19
C ALA A 182 0.41 3.74 -7.59
N ARG A 183 1.47 4.04 -6.84
CA ARG A 183 1.70 5.37 -6.28
C ARG A 183 1.88 6.44 -7.34
N GLU A 184 2.79 6.25 -8.29
CA GLU A 184 3.13 7.20 -9.37
C GLU A 184 1.88 7.56 -10.18
N ASN A 185 0.97 6.60 -10.37
CA ASN A 185 -0.27 6.81 -11.12
C ASN A 185 -1.48 7.22 -10.25
N SER A 186 -1.32 7.33 -8.93
CA SER A 186 -2.37 7.90 -8.07
C SER A 186 -2.58 9.39 -8.35
N LYS A 187 -3.83 9.87 -8.22
CA LYS A 187 -4.26 11.20 -8.68
C LYS A 187 -4.25 12.29 -7.60
N THR A 188 -3.88 11.95 -6.38
CA THR A 188 -3.94 12.84 -5.21
C THR A 188 -2.55 13.28 -4.76
N ASP A 189 -2.47 14.36 -3.98
CA ASP A 189 -1.19 14.81 -3.42
C ASP A 189 -0.85 14.07 -2.14
N PHE A 190 -1.83 13.47 -1.45
CA PHE A 190 -1.62 12.65 -0.26
C PHE A 190 -1.87 11.18 -0.55
N ILE A 191 -1.08 10.31 0.07
CA ILE A 191 -1.15 8.85 -0.12
C ILE A 191 -1.03 8.11 1.20
N LEU A 192 -1.59 6.91 1.22
CA LEU A 192 -1.37 5.86 2.21
C LEU A 192 -1.05 4.58 1.45
N ILE A 193 0.07 3.94 1.73
CA ILE A 193 0.46 2.68 1.08
C ILE A 193 0.12 1.53 2.03
N GLY A 194 -0.73 0.60 1.60
CA GLY A 194 -1.23 -0.50 2.43
C GLY A 194 -1.32 -1.83 1.69
N ASP A 195 -1.65 -2.87 2.44
CA ASP A 195 -1.89 -4.22 1.93
C ASP A 195 -3.39 -4.48 1.82
N MET A 196 -3.77 -5.44 0.97
CA MET A 196 -5.18 -5.76 0.69
C MET A 196 -5.98 -6.25 1.91
N GLU A 197 -5.32 -6.62 3.00
CA GLU A 197 -5.91 -7.16 4.23
C GLU A 197 -5.97 -6.14 5.37
N HIS A 198 -5.60 -4.88 5.08
CA HIS A 198 -5.67 -3.76 6.01
C HIS A 198 -6.95 -2.95 5.79
N TYR A 199 -7.69 -2.71 6.86
CA TYR A 199 -8.94 -1.94 6.86
C TYR A 199 -8.87 -0.80 7.85
N PHE A 200 -9.72 0.21 7.70
CA PHE A 200 -9.61 1.48 8.43
C PHE A 200 -10.87 1.78 9.22
N SER A 201 -10.71 2.52 10.32
CA SER A 201 -11.82 3.07 11.10
C SER A 201 -12.73 3.95 10.22
N ASP A 202 -13.97 4.16 10.64
CA ASP A 202 -14.89 4.97 9.85
C ASP A 202 -14.41 6.43 9.74
N GLY A 203 -14.64 7.03 8.57
CA GLY A 203 -14.19 8.39 8.28
C GLY A 203 -12.68 8.61 8.24
N PHE A 204 -11.85 7.55 8.33
CA PHE A 204 -10.37 7.64 8.38
C PHE A 204 -9.82 8.59 7.31
N GLU A 205 -10.19 8.37 6.05
CA GLU A 205 -9.66 9.13 4.93
C GLU A 205 -9.98 10.62 5.05
N LYS A 206 -11.22 10.97 5.40
CA LYS A 206 -11.66 12.37 5.49
C LYS A 206 -10.93 13.09 6.62
N LYS A 207 -10.82 12.43 7.78
CA LYS A 207 -10.13 12.95 8.97
C LYS A 207 -8.64 13.17 8.67
N MET A 208 -7.98 12.20 8.05
CA MET A 208 -6.56 12.29 7.68
C MET A 208 -6.30 13.27 6.54
N ALA A 209 -7.19 13.39 5.54
CA ALA A 209 -7.06 14.36 4.46
C ALA A 209 -7.03 15.79 4.99
N LYS A 210 -7.92 16.12 5.93
CA LYS A 210 -7.96 17.42 6.60
C LYS A 210 -6.64 17.70 7.34
N LEU A 211 -6.22 16.79 8.22
CA LEU A 211 -4.99 16.94 9.00
C LEU A 211 -3.74 17.00 8.11
N ALA A 212 -3.69 16.20 7.04
CA ALA A 212 -2.62 16.20 6.05
C ALA A 212 -2.49 17.55 5.33
N GLY A 213 -3.62 18.13 4.91
CA GLY A 213 -3.65 19.44 4.27
C GLY A 213 -3.00 20.54 5.13
N GLU A 214 -3.32 20.56 6.42
CA GLU A 214 -2.77 21.52 7.38
C GLU A 214 -1.30 21.21 7.71
N THR A 215 -1.00 19.95 8.04
CA THR A 215 0.33 19.53 8.49
C THR A 215 1.38 19.65 7.38
N PHE A 216 1.07 19.17 6.16
CA PHE A 216 2.05 19.11 5.07
C PHE A 216 2.24 20.45 4.34
N ALA A 217 1.30 21.38 4.49
CA ALA A 217 1.49 22.77 4.08
C ALA A 217 2.50 23.49 4.99
N ASN A 218 2.47 23.20 6.30
CA ASN A 218 3.38 23.78 7.29
C ASN A 218 4.76 23.12 7.29
N ASP A 219 4.81 21.79 7.25
CA ASP A 219 6.05 21.01 7.21
C ASP A 219 5.92 19.82 6.23
N PRO A 220 6.38 19.98 4.97
CA PRO A 220 6.24 18.95 3.95
C PRO A 220 7.08 17.69 4.21
N LYS A 221 7.99 17.72 5.19
CA LYS A 221 8.76 16.56 5.65
C LYS A 221 8.16 15.89 6.89
N THR A 222 6.90 16.13 7.21
CA THR A 222 6.18 15.36 8.22
C THR A 222 5.37 14.24 7.57
N VAL A 223 5.28 13.09 8.24
CA VAL A 223 4.30 12.04 7.94
C VAL A 223 3.38 11.80 9.13
N LEU A 224 2.15 11.39 8.83
CA LEU A 224 1.10 11.15 9.82
C LEU A 224 0.97 9.65 10.09
N VAL A 225 1.57 9.19 11.18
CA VAL A 225 1.58 7.80 11.62
C VAL A 225 0.27 7.46 12.35
N TYR A 226 -0.35 6.35 11.99
CA TYR A 226 -1.54 5.83 12.67
C TYR A 226 -1.25 4.48 13.32
N ARG A 227 -2.06 4.12 14.32
CA ARG A 227 -1.94 2.85 15.03
C ARG A 227 -2.58 1.70 14.26
N ILE A 228 -2.06 0.50 14.49
CA ILE A 228 -2.47 -0.73 13.83
C ILE A 228 -2.86 -1.77 14.87
N PHE A 229 -3.99 -2.44 14.64
CA PHE A 229 -4.51 -3.46 15.54
C PHE A 229 -4.80 -4.77 14.80
N GLU A 230 -4.56 -5.90 15.45
CA GLU A 230 -5.12 -7.18 15.03
C GLU A 230 -6.47 -7.35 15.69
N VAL A 231 -7.47 -7.76 14.90
CA VAL A 231 -8.85 -7.92 15.35
C VAL A 231 -9.31 -9.31 15.00
N GLU A 232 -9.91 -10.04 15.96
CA GLU A 232 -10.47 -11.35 15.68
C GLU A 232 -11.51 -11.28 14.55
N GLU A 233 -11.34 -12.11 13.50
CA GLU A 233 -12.28 -12.18 12.39
C GLU A 233 -13.64 -12.77 12.83
N ALA A 234 -14.68 -12.51 12.04
CA ALA A 234 -16.08 -12.98 12.12
C ALA A 234 -16.34 -14.17 13.08
N PRO A 235 -17.43 -14.12 13.88
CA PRO A 235 -18.67 -13.34 13.65
C PRO A 235 -18.70 -11.96 14.31
N ILE A 236 -17.56 -11.44 14.78
CA ILE A 236 -17.51 -10.13 15.44
C ILE A 236 -17.48 -9.03 14.39
N GLU A 237 -18.37 -8.04 14.53
CA GLU A 237 -18.36 -6.84 13.70
C GLU A 237 -17.04 -6.07 13.87
N PRO A 238 -16.45 -5.54 12.79
CA PRO A 238 -15.18 -4.82 12.88
C PRO A 238 -15.34 -3.50 13.66
N PRO A 239 -14.28 -3.03 14.34
CA PRO A 239 -14.32 -1.76 15.05
C PRO A 239 -14.35 -0.60 14.05
N LEU A 240 -15.41 0.22 14.13
CA LEU A 240 -15.56 1.40 13.28
C LEU A 240 -15.14 2.69 14.00
N SER A 241 -15.12 2.67 15.33
CA SER A 241 -14.72 3.79 16.19
C SER A 241 -13.66 3.39 17.23
N ASN A 242 -13.03 4.39 17.84
CA ASN A 242 -12.10 4.16 18.96
C ASN A 242 -12.78 3.48 20.15
N ASP A 243 -14.06 3.78 20.40
CA ASP A 243 -14.83 3.15 21.46
C ASP A 243 -15.09 1.67 21.19
N ASP A 244 -15.41 1.32 19.94
CA ASP A 244 -15.54 -0.09 19.53
C ASP A 244 -14.22 -0.83 19.74
N LEU A 245 -13.14 -0.25 19.23
CA LEU A 245 -11.80 -0.81 19.37
C LEU A 245 -11.41 -0.96 20.83
N PHE A 246 -11.67 0.04 21.67
CA PHE A 246 -11.36 -0.01 23.11
C PHE A 246 -12.15 -1.12 23.81
N ARG A 247 -13.45 -1.27 23.50
CA ARG A 247 -14.27 -2.39 24.02
C ARG A 247 -13.69 -3.73 23.61
N MET A 248 -13.29 -3.89 22.35
CA MET A 248 -12.67 -5.12 21.84
C MET A 248 -11.30 -5.39 22.48
N PHE A 249 -10.49 -4.34 22.67
CA PHE A 249 -9.20 -4.43 23.34
C PHE A 249 -9.36 -4.90 24.80
N ARG A 250 -10.35 -4.36 25.51
CA ARG A 250 -10.71 -4.80 26.88
C ARG A 250 -11.22 -6.24 26.91
N ALA A 251 -11.95 -6.67 25.87
CA ALA A 251 -12.43 -8.04 25.71
C ALA A 251 -11.36 -9.02 25.20
N ARG A 252 -10.15 -8.54 24.88
CA ARG A 252 -9.06 -9.31 24.25
C ARG A 252 -9.42 -9.90 22.89
N THR A 253 -10.36 -9.30 22.19
CA THR A 253 -10.70 -9.61 20.79
C THR A 253 -10.04 -8.63 19.81
N ALA A 254 -9.29 -7.66 20.31
CA ALA A 254 -8.35 -6.83 19.56
C ALA A 254 -7.03 -6.68 20.34
N THR A 255 -5.90 -6.60 19.63
CA THR A 255 -4.57 -6.38 20.21
C THR A 255 -3.75 -5.45 19.32
N VAL A 256 -2.67 -4.86 19.84
CA VAL A 256 -1.74 -4.09 19.00
C VAL A 256 -1.09 -5.04 18.01
N PHE A 257 -1.02 -4.63 16.74
CA PHE A 257 -0.48 -5.46 15.67
C PHE A 257 0.94 -5.93 15.96
N HIS A 258 1.18 -7.23 15.80
CA HIS A 258 2.45 -7.87 16.13
C HIS A 258 2.97 -7.49 17.54
N THR A 259 2.14 -7.55 18.59
CA THR A 259 2.53 -7.19 19.98
C THR A 259 3.83 -7.88 20.45
N GLU A 260 4.16 -9.06 19.92
CA GLU A 260 5.40 -9.81 20.23
C GLU A 260 6.67 -9.24 19.55
N HIS A 261 6.54 -8.29 18.64
CA HIS A 261 7.64 -7.69 17.88
C HIS A 261 7.66 -6.16 18.06
N ASP A 262 8.80 -5.60 18.44
CA ASP A 262 8.94 -4.14 18.64
C ASP A 262 8.77 -3.30 17.36
N GLY A 263 8.71 -3.95 16.18
CA GLY A 263 8.63 -3.29 14.87
C GLY A 263 7.39 -2.42 14.65
N HIS A 264 6.29 -2.64 15.37
CA HIS A 264 5.09 -1.80 15.27
C HIS A 264 4.71 -1.10 16.58
N LYS A 265 5.56 -1.20 17.62
CA LYS A 265 5.30 -0.56 18.90
C LYS A 265 5.33 0.96 18.77
N ILE A 266 4.33 1.63 19.34
CA ILE A 266 4.19 3.09 19.41
C ILE A 266 3.79 3.45 20.84
N ASP A 267 4.55 4.33 21.50
CA ASP A 267 4.29 4.77 22.87
C ASP A 267 3.02 5.62 22.98
N GLY A 268 2.45 5.73 24.19
CA GLY A 268 1.28 6.58 24.43
C GLY A 268 -0.08 5.95 24.10
N LEU A 269 -0.21 4.62 24.19
CA LEU A 269 -1.46 3.92 23.84
C LEU A 269 -2.63 4.25 24.78
N ALA A 270 -2.37 4.42 26.08
CA ALA A 270 -3.41 4.72 27.06
C ALA A 270 -4.01 6.12 26.82
N GLU A 271 -3.14 7.10 26.56
CA GLU A 271 -3.49 8.47 26.20
C GLU A 271 -4.23 8.52 24.86
N TRP A 272 -3.85 7.65 23.92
CA TRP A 272 -4.52 7.53 22.63
C TRP A 272 -5.96 7.02 22.79
N PHE A 273 -6.20 6.01 23.64
CA PHE A 273 -7.56 5.54 23.95
C PHE A 273 -8.37 6.52 24.79
N ALA A 274 -7.72 7.31 25.65
CA ALA A 274 -8.39 8.32 26.46
C ALA A 274 -8.83 9.55 25.65
N HIS A 275 -8.39 9.68 24.40
CA HIS A 275 -8.77 10.78 23.55
C HIS A 275 -10.24 10.67 23.12
N SER A 276 -11.06 11.62 23.55
CA SER A 276 -12.52 11.61 23.34
C SER A 276 -13.01 12.48 22.20
N ASN A 277 -12.14 13.24 21.52
CA ASN A 277 -12.59 14.06 20.41
C ASN A 277 -12.64 13.20 19.15
N GLU A 278 -13.76 13.23 18.44
CA GLU A 278 -13.96 12.52 17.15
C GLU A 278 -13.20 13.19 15.98
N THR A 279 -12.04 13.79 16.27
CA THR A 279 -11.22 14.56 15.33
C THR A 279 -9.78 14.08 15.36
N ALA A 280 -9.25 13.68 14.20
CA ALA A 280 -7.83 13.38 14.06
C ALA A 280 -6.96 14.63 14.27
N ASP A 281 -6.03 14.53 15.21
CA ASP A 281 -4.98 15.51 15.49
C ASP A 281 -3.69 14.79 15.95
N ILE A 282 -2.58 15.52 15.98
CA ILE A 282 -1.26 15.00 16.32
C ILE A 282 -1.17 14.77 17.83
N GLN A 283 -0.99 13.51 18.22
CA GLN A 283 -0.75 13.12 19.61
C GLN A 283 0.67 13.50 20.06
N LEU A 284 1.68 13.11 19.27
CA LEU A 284 3.09 13.28 19.63
C LEU A 284 3.99 13.08 18.41
N TYR A 285 5.23 13.56 18.49
CA TYR A 285 6.27 13.28 17.51
C TYR A 285 7.22 12.21 18.05
N LEU A 286 7.54 11.21 17.24
CA LEU A 286 8.55 10.20 17.56
C LEU A 286 9.81 10.37 16.71
N PRO A 287 11.01 10.15 17.29
CA PRO A 287 12.19 9.91 16.49
C PRO A 287 12.08 8.58 15.75
N TYR A 288 12.72 8.49 14.59
CA TYR A 288 12.95 7.20 13.95
C TYR A 288 14.31 6.67 14.41
N ASP A 289 14.34 6.05 15.59
CA ASP A 289 15.54 5.61 16.29
C ASP A 289 15.70 4.08 16.36
N ARG A 290 14.68 3.34 15.89
CA ARG A 290 14.65 1.87 15.86
C ARG A 290 14.64 1.37 14.42
N ARG A 291 15.67 0.62 14.03
CA ARG A 291 15.84 0.11 12.64
C ARG A 291 14.74 -0.87 12.23
N GLU A 292 14.13 -1.57 13.17
CA GLU A 292 13.01 -2.49 12.95
C GLU A 292 11.64 -1.79 12.93
N TRP A 293 11.56 -0.52 13.34
CA TRP A 293 10.29 0.20 13.41
C TRP A 293 9.74 0.44 12.00
N GLU A 294 8.58 -0.12 11.72
CA GLU A 294 7.86 -0.01 10.46
C GLU A 294 6.47 0.60 10.68
N PRO A 295 6.40 1.90 11.01
CA PRO A 295 5.13 2.60 11.09
C PRO A 295 4.45 2.64 9.72
N GLN A 296 3.12 2.58 9.73
CA GLN A 296 2.29 2.90 8.57
C GLN A 296 1.77 4.33 8.73
N PHE A 297 1.66 5.04 7.61
CA PHE A 297 1.45 6.49 7.65
C PHE A 297 0.74 7.02 6.41
N VAL A 298 0.12 8.18 6.57
CA VAL A 298 -0.26 9.08 5.47
C VAL A 298 0.89 10.04 5.21
N SER A 299 1.17 10.33 3.95
CA SER A 299 2.27 11.21 3.53
C SER A 299 1.90 11.96 2.25
N ARG A 300 2.72 12.94 1.86
CA ARG A 300 2.70 13.45 0.50
C ARG A 300 3.11 12.37 -0.51
N ARG A 301 2.60 12.47 -1.73
CA ARG A 301 2.91 11.54 -2.82
C ARG A 301 4.35 11.61 -3.29
N ASP A 302 5.12 12.64 -2.93
CA ASP A 302 6.50 12.91 -3.38
C ASP A 302 7.60 12.50 -2.39
N ILE A 303 7.29 11.66 -1.39
CA ILE A 303 8.31 10.99 -0.55
C ILE A 303 9.32 10.19 -1.41
N PRO A 304 10.44 9.67 -0.89
CA PRO A 304 11.27 8.73 -1.64
C PRO A 304 10.45 7.54 -2.17
N LEU A 305 10.78 7.00 -3.35
CA LEU A 305 10.15 5.77 -3.86
C LEU A 305 10.62 4.56 -3.04
N HIS A 306 9.83 3.48 -3.02
CA HIS A 306 10.31 2.21 -2.48
C HIS A 306 11.52 1.73 -3.29
N ASP A 307 12.59 1.29 -2.62
CA ASP A 307 13.76 0.76 -3.30
C ASP A 307 13.43 -0.59 -3.96
N GLU A 308 13.35 -0.59 -5.28
CA GLU A 308 12.96 -1.75 -6.08
C GLU A 308 13.98 -2.87 -6.11
N THR A 309 15.19 -2.64 -5.57
CA THR A 309 16.20 -3.70 -5.44
C THR A 309 15.87 -4.64 -4.28
N PHE A 310 15.16 -4.16 -3.25
CA PHE A 310 14.74 -4.98 -2.11
C PHE A 310 13.57 -5.89 -2.51
N SER A 311 13.73 -7.18 -2.26
CA SER A 311 12.79 -8.21 -2.69
C SER A 311 11.88 -8.64 -1.55
N TYR A 312 10.62 -8.92 -1.87
CA TYR A 312 9.69 -9.51 -0.92
C TYR A 312 10.21 -10.88 -0.43
N PRO A 313 10.08 -11.23 0.85
CA PRO A 313 9.46 -10.46 1.96
C PRO A 313 10.49 -9.80 2.91
N GLN A 314 11.70 -9.51 2.44
CA GLN A 314 12.80 -9.11 3.33
C GLN A 314 13.02 -7.59 3.30
N ARG A 315 12.48 -6.90 4.31
CA ARG A 315 12.65 -5.44 4.53
C ARG A 315 12.24 -4.59 3.33
N ASP A 316 11.41 -5.14 2.43
CA ASP A 316 10.95 -4.47 1.21
C ASP A 316 10.13 -3.22 1.53
N ASN A 317 9.38 -3.22 2.65
CA ASN A 317 8.62 -2.05 3.11
C ASN A 317 9.43 -1.15 4.07
N THR A 318 10.23 -1.75 4.95
CA THR A 318 11.06 -1.04 5.95
C THR A 318 12.10 -0.13 5.28
N VAL A 319 12.67 -0.53 4.14
CA VAL A 319 13.71 0.26 3.43
C VAL A 319 13.26 1.68 3.08
N LEU A 320 11.97 1.89 2.79
CA LEU A 320 11.43 3.23 2.55
C LEU A 320 11.55 4.09 3.82
N ARG A 321 11.30 3.52 5.00
CA ARG A 321 11.36 4.27 6.27
C ARG A 321 12.80 4.66 6.59
N TRP A 322 13.76 3.78 6.30
CA TRP A 322 15.18 4.11 6.42
C TRP A 322 15.54 5.30 5.51
N GLU A 323 15.14 5.27 4.24
CA GLU A 323 15.40 6.36 3.31
C GLU A 323 14.70 7.66 3.74
N MET A 324 13.47 7.58 4.26
CA MET A 324 12.74 8.74 4.78
C MET A 324 13.40 9.33 6.02
N CYS A 325 13.89 8.50 6.95
CA CYS A 325 14.70 8.99 8.07
C CYS A 325 15.91 9.74 7.54
N ARG A 326 16.67 9.13 6.61
CA ARG A 326 17.86 9.76 6.02
C ARG A 326 17.51 11.06 5.27
N ALA A 327 16.35 11.13 4.63
CA ALA A 327 15.82 12.33 3.98
C ALA A 327 15.29 13.40 4.97
N GLY A 328 15.32 13.13 6.28
CA GLY A 328 14.97 14.08 7.35
C GLY A 328 13.47 14.19 7.64
N TYR A 329 12.70 13.12 7.40
CA TYR A 329 11.28 13.11 7.71
C TYR A 329 11.00 12.97 9.21
N LYS A 330 9.94 13.65 9.68
CA LYS A 330 9.41 13.60 11.05
C LYS A 330 8.16 12.72 11.12
N TRP A 331 7.96 12.05 12.24
CA TRP A 331 6.92 11.05 12.44
C TRP A 331 5.91 11.54 13.47
N ALA A 332 4.79 12.10 13.00
CA ALA A 332 3.72 12.60 13.85
C ALA A 332 2.68 11.49 14.06
N VAL A 333 2.57 10.98 15.28
CA VAL A 333 1.56 9.98 15.65
C VAL A 333 0.22 10.66 15.81
N VAL A 334 -0.82 10.13 15.18
CA VAL A 334 -2.18 10.67 15.14
C VAL A 334 -3.10 9.87 16.06
N HIS A 335 -4.01 10.55 16.76
CA HIS A 335 -5.11 9.91 17.51
C HIS A 335 -6.43 9.85 16.73
N ASP A 336 -7.48 9.24 17.31
CA ASP A 336 -8.83 9.09 16.73
C ASP A 336 -8.98 8.12 15.54
N VAL A 337 -7.95 7.95 14.70
CA VAL A 337 -7.99 7.04 13.54
C VAL A 337 -7.02 5.88 13.66
N PHE A 338 -7.42 4.72 13.15
CA PHE A 338 -6.61 3.51 13.19
C PHE A 338 -6.84 2.61 11.97
N MET A 339 -5.89 1.71 11.76
CA MET A 339 -5.98 0.60 10.83
C MET A 339 -6.14 -0.70 11.63
N TYR A 340 -6.89 -1.65 11.09
CA TYR A 340 -7.04 -2.97 11.68
C TYR A 340 -6.85 -4.07 10.63
N HIS A 341 -6.28 -5.19 11.08
CA HIS A 341 -6.06 -6.39 10.32
C HIS A 341 -6.91 -7.52 10.92
N PRO A 342 -7.97 -7.98 10.21
CA PRO A 342 -8.76 -9.13 10.64
C PRO A 342 -7.90 -10.40 10.63
N VAL A 343 -7.81 -11.07 11.78
CA VAL A 343 -7.05 -12.31 11.93
C VAL A 343 -7.97 -13.48 12.22
N ALA A 344 -7.94 -14.49 11.36
CA ALA A 344 -8.58 -15.77 11.62
C ALA A 344 -7.79 -16.54 12.68
N LYS A 345 -8.48 -17.21 13.61
CA LYS A 345 -7.86 -18.15 14.57
C LYS A 345 -7.41 -19.45 13.87
N VAL A 346 -6.37 -19.40 13.03
CA VAL A 346 -5.86 -20.60 12.35
C VAL A 346 -4.36 -20.76 12.60
N LYS A 347 -3.98 -22.00 12.96
CA LYS A 347 -2.59 -22.41 13.18
C LYS A 347 -1.79 -22.34 11.87
N LYS A 348 -0.64 -21.65 11.91
CA LYS A 348 0.35 -21.62 10.82
C LYS A 348 0.73 -23.07 10.43
N VAL A 349 0.48 -23.46 9.19
CA VAL A 349 0.97 -24.71 8.60
C VAL A 349 1.94 -24.35 7.48
N ASN A 350 3.15 -24.94 7.53
CA ASN A 350 4.21 -24.96 6.51
C ASN A 350 4.30 -23.72 5.61
N ASN A 351 5.30 -22.88 5.85
CA ASN A 351 5.29 -21.51 5.37
C ASN A 351 6.24 -21.27 4.17
N PRO A 352 5.76 -21.24 2.91
CA PRO A 352 6.54 -20.75 1.77
C PRO A 352 7.23 -19.40 2.02
N LEU A 353 6.74 -18.58 2.95
CA LEU A 353 7.36 -17.33 3.36
C LEU A 353 8.75 -17.53 3.95
N GLU A 354 8.98 -18.56 4.76
CA GLU A 354 10.31 -18.81 5.36
C GLU A 354 11.33 -19.14 4.27
N VAL A 355 10.97 -20.03 3.35
CA VAL A 355 11.81 -20.35 2.18
C VAL A 355 12.00 -19.10 1.30
N ALA A 356 10.98 -18.25 1.13
CA ALA A 356 11.11 -17.00 0.38
C ALA A 356 12.03 -15.97 1.10
N ARG A 357 12.02 -15.94 2.43
CA ARG A 357 12.97 -15.14 3.24
C ARG A 357 14.39 -15.62 3.02
N GLU A 358 14.64 -16.92 3.09
CA GLU A 358 15.96 -17.50 2.80
C GLU A 358 16.47 -17.14 1.40
N LEU A 359 15.60 -17.19 0.38
CA LEU A 359 15.95 -16.76 -0.98
C LEU A 359 16.32 -15.27 -1.04
N SER A 360 15.58 -14.43 -0.31
CA SER A 360 15.82 -12.98 -0.28
C SER A 360 17.11 -12.61 0.45
N LEU A 361 17.41 -13.29 1.56
CA LEU A 361 18.62 -13.06 2.37
C LEU A 361 19.92 -13.29 1.59
N LYS A 362 19.94 -14.21 0.61
CA LYS A 362 21.13 -14.48 -0.23
C LYS A 362 21.67 -13.25 -0.98
N THR A 363 20.82 -12.25 -1.23
CA THR A 363 21.19 -11.04 -1.98
C THR A 363 21.04 -9.78 -1.14
N TYR A 364 20.66 -9.92 0.13
CA TYR A 364 20.28 -8.79 0.97
C TYR A 364 21.47 -7.87 1.29
N ASP A 365 22.63 -8.43 1.62
CA ASP A 365 23.80 -7.63 2.01
C ASP A 365 24.35 -6.77 0.86
N ASP A 366 24.34 -7.29 -0.37
CA ASP A 366 24.74 -6.53 -1.56
C ASP A 366 23.80 -5.34 -1.79
N LYS A 367 22.49 -5.58 -1.66
CA LYS A 367 21.44 -4.55 -1.79
C LYS A 367 21.54 -3.52 -0.68
N LEU A 368 21.75 -3.97 0.56
CA LEU A 368 21.93 -3.11 1.72
C LEU A 368 23.17 -2.23 1.55
N SER A 369 24.29 -2.79 1.12
CA SER A 369 25.53 -2.03 0.88
C SER A 369 25.32 -0.96 -0.19
N ALA A 370 24.66 -1.30 -1.31
CA ALA A 370 24.32 -0.34 -2.35
C ALA A 370 23.38 0.76 -1.84
N PHE A 371 22.39 0.40 -1.02
CA PHE A 371 21.48 1.33 -0.37
C PHE A 371 22.20 2.29 0.57
N LEU A 372 23.04 1.79 1.48
CA LEU A 372 23.78 2.60 2.46
C LEU A 372 24.73 3.58 1.74
N ASN A 373 25.47 3.12 0.74
CA ASN A 373 26.31 3.99 -0.09
C ASN A 373 25.49 5.11 -0.77
N ARG A 374 24.27 4.78 -1.25
CA ARG A 374 23.35 5.77 -1.81
C ARG A 374 22.88 6.77 -0.75
N MET A 375 22.54 6.31 0.45
CA MET A 375 22.08 7.16 1.56
C MET A 375 23.18 8.09 2.07
N ASP A 376 24.42 7.61 2.17
CA ASP A 376 25.56 8.41 2.64
C ASP A 376 25.92 9.52 1.64
N ARG A 377 25.78 9.22 0.34
CA ARG A 377 25.96 10.21 -0.72
C ARG A 377 24.83 11.25 -0.76
N LEU A 378 23.57 10.83 -0.64
CA LEU A 378 22.41 11.73 -0.78
C LEU A 378 22.12 12.51 0.50
N TYR A 379 22.39 11.91 1.65
CA TYR A 379 22.00 12.41 2.96
C TYR A 379 23.12 12.22 4.02
N PRO A 380 24.28 12.88 3.85
CA PRO A 380 25.38 12.76 4.81
C PRO A 380 25.01 13.29 6.21
N GLU A 381 24.25 14.38 6.29
CA GLU A 381 23.90 15.07 7.55
C GLU A 381 22.98 14.30 8.52
N THR A 382 22.42 13.18 8.07
CA THR A 382 21.50 12.34 8.85
C THR A 382 22.09 10.99 9.22
N TYR A 383 23.34 10.72 8.84
CA TYR A 383 24.03 9.45 9.12
C TYR A 383 23.98 9.07 10.61
N HIS A 384 24.27 10.01 11.50
CA HIS A 384 24.26 9.79 12.96
C HIS A 384 22.90 10.02 13.63
N LYS A 385 21.88 10.46 12.86
CA LYS A 385 20.53 10.74 13.38
C LYS A 385 19.57 9.58 13.15
N CYS A 386 19.90 8.69 12.22
CA CYS A 386 19.09 7.56 11.84
C CYS A 386 19.70 6.24 12.31
N PRO A 387 18.89 5.19 12.48
CA PRO A 387 19.35 3.91 12.97
C PRO A 387 20.29 3.26 11.95
N GLN A 388 21.36 2.66 12.46
CA GLN A 388 22.22 1.82 11.64
C GLN A 388 21.49 0.52 11.30
N VAL A 389 21.51 0.14 10.03
CA VAL A 389 20.76 -1.02 9.53
C VAL A 389 21.64 -2.26 9.61
N ALA A 390 21.07 -3.37 10.08
CA ALA A 390 21.78 -4.63 10.27
C ALA A 390 21.96 -5.42 8.96
N SER A 391 23.08 -6.14 8.85
CA SER A 391 23.33 -7.11 7.78
C SER A 391 22.51 -8.39 7.96
N ALA A 392 22.50 -9.26 6.95
CA ALA A 392 21.79 -10.54 6.98
C ALA A 392 22.24 -11.43 8.15
N SER A 393 23.53 -11.42 8.50
CA SER A 393 24.07 -12.21 9.61
C SER A 393 23.50 -11.78 10.98
N GLU A 394 23.22 -10.49 11.14
CA GLU A 394 22.62 -9.95 12.38
C GLU A 394 21.11 -10.22 12.44
N ILE A 395 20.44 -10.27 11.28
CA ILE A 395 19.02 -10.59 11.16
C ILE A 395 18.77 -12.08 11.46
N ASP A 396 19.59 -12.99 10.93
CA ASP A 396 19.44 -14.44 11.16
C ASP A 396 19.61 -14.81 12.65
N LEU A 397 20.53 -14.15 13.35
CA LEU A 397 20.68 -14.28 14.81
C LEU A 397 19.42 -13.86 15.57
N THR A 398 18.74 -12.82 15.09
CA THR A 398 17.49 -12.33 15.69
C THR A 398 16.34 -13.30 15.39
N ILE A 399 16.25 -13.88 14.19
CA ILE A 399 15.20 -14.83 13.82
C ILE A 399 15.35 -16.18 14.56
N ARG A 400 16.59 -16.63 14.83
CA ARG A 400 16.85 -17.90 15.54
C ARG A 400 16.72 -17.81 17.06
N SER A 401 16.65 -16.61 17.63
CA SER A 401 16.41 -16.39 19.06
C SER A 401 14.93 -16.36 19.46
N TYR A 402 14.03 -16.41 18.47
CA TYR A 402 12.58 -16.60 18.64
C TYR A 402 12.18 -18.00 18.14
#